data_AF-A0A2H0MP67-F1
#
_entry.id   AF-A0A2H0MP67-F1
#
_cell.length_a   1.000
_cell.length_b   1.000
_cell.length_c   1.000
_cell.angle_alpha   90.00
_cell.angle_beta   90.00
_cell.angle_gamma   90.00
#
_symmetry.space_group_name_H-M   'P 1'
#
loop_
_entity.id
_entity.type
_entity.pdbx_description
1 polymer ?
#
loop_
_entity_poly.entity_id
_entity_poly.type
_entity_poly.pdbx_seq_one_letter_code
_entity_poly.pdbx_strand_id
1 'polypeptide(L)'
;TPKTKSLAEIIKNWKLKIKDLKEGSILMALPKAEKNLIVAARNIPKINTVEARNLNVLDLLSFKYLIMPKETIKTIKETFLK
;
A
#
# COMPACT_ATOMS: atom_id res chain seq x y z
N THR A 1 3.39 3.34 18.35
CA THR A 1 1.92 3.54 18.33
C THR A 1 1.45 3.69 16.88
N PRO A 2 0.33 3.08 16.47
CA PRO A 2 -0.23 3.30 15.15
C PRO A 2 -0.71 4.76 15.03
N LYS A 3 -0.16 5.50 14.05
CA LYS A 3 -0.47 6.93 13.85
C LYS A 3 -1.17 7.14 12.52
N THR A 4 -2.50 6.95 12.50
CA THR A 4 -3.36 7.20 11.33
C THR A 4 -3.15 8.61 10.75
N LYS A 5 -3.04 9.63 11.63
CA LYS A 5 -2.80 11.02 11.22
C LYS A 5 -1.49 11.18 10.46
N SER A 6 -0.41 10.56 10.94
CA SER A 6 0.89 10.61 10.27
C SER A 6 0.84 9.95 8.89
N LEU A 7 0.16 8.80 8.77
CA LEU A 7 0.00 8.12 7.48
C LEU A 7 -0.84 8.96 6.49
N ALA A 8 -1.94 9.56 6.97
CA ALA A 8 -2.78 10.44 6.16
C ALA A 8 -2.01 11.67 5.66
N GLU A 9 -1.17 12.28 6.51
CA GLU A 9 -0.32 13.40 6.15
C GLU A 9 0.73 13.03 5.11
N ILE A 10 1.38 11.86 5.26
CA ILE A 10 2.32 11.33 4.28
C ILE A 10 1.64 11.15 2.91
N ILE A 11 0.47 10.54 2.86
CA ILE A 11 -0.28 10.32 1.61
C ILE A 11 -0.73 11.63 0.98
N LYS A 12 -1.19 12.60 1.79
CA LYS A 12 -1.50 13.94 1.32
C LYS A 12 -0.26 14.59 0.68
N ASN A 13 0.90 14.48 1.32
CA ASN A 13 2.15 15.01 0.79
C ASN A 13 2.57 14.31 -0.50
N TRP A 14 2.37 13.00 -0.62
CA TRP A 14 2.62 12.26 -1.85
C TRP A 14 1.71 12.71 -2.99
N LYS A 15 0.41 12.89 -2.74
CA LYS A 15 -0.54 13.40 -3.76
C LYS A 15 -0.18 14.81 -4.27
N LEU A 16 0.43 15.63 -3.42
CA LEU A 16 0.89 16.97 -3.80
C LEU A 16 2.17 16.93 -4.64
N LYS A 17 3.09 16.01 -4.33
CA LYS A 17 4.43 15.94 -4.95
C LYS A 17 4.48 15.05 -6.19
N ILE A 18 3.69 13.99 -6.25
CA ILE A 18 3.68 13.02 -7.34
C ILE A 18 2.56 13.40 -8.29
N LYS A 19 2.93 13.92 -9.47
CA LYS A 19 1.97 14.47 -10.45
C LYS A 19 0.85 13.49 -10.80
N ASP A 20 1.17 12.21 -10.94
CA ASP A 20 0.22 11.18 -11.38
C ASP A 20 -0.58 10.55 -10.22
N LEU A 21 -0.15 10.77 -8.97
CA LEU A 21 -0.87 10.31 -7.78
C LEU A 21 -1.95 11.33 -7.42
N LYS A 22 -3.13 11.18 -8.02
CA LYS A 22 -4.30 12.02 -7.79
C LYS A 22 -5.30 11.34 -6.85
N GLU A 23 -6.54 11.83 -6.84
CA GLU A 23 -7.63 11.14 -6.16
C GLU A 23 -7.84 9.73 -6.71
N GLY A 24 -7.99 8.78 -5.80
CA GLY A 24 -8.02 7.36 -6.11
C GLY A 24 -7.83 6.48 -4.88
N SER A 25 -8.14 5.19 -5.04
CA SER A 25 -7.83 4.16 -4.07
C SER A 25 -6.37 3.73 -4.15
N ILE A 26 -5.76 3.47 -2.99
CA ILE A 26 -4.36 3.08 -2.86
C ILE A 26 -4.28 1.71 -2.19
N LEU A 27 -3.63 0.77 -2.86
CA LEU A 27 -3.21 -0.51 -2.28
C LEU A 27 -1.73 -0.42 -1.93
N MET A 28 -1.39 -0.64 -0.66
CA MET A 28 -0.01 -0.70 -0.20
C MET A 28 0.43 -2.16 -0.07
N ALA A 29 1.30 -2.62 -0.97
CA ALA A 29 1.88 -3.97 -0.88
C ALA A 29 3.17 -3.93 -0.04
N LEU A 30 3.21 -4.73 1.02
CA LEU A 30 4.28 -4.76 2.01
C LEU A 30 5.06 -6.08 1.95
N PRO A 31 6.38 -6.07 2.13
CA PRO A 31 7.20 -7.29 2.07
C PRO A 31 6.84 -8.29 3.19
N LYS A 32 6.36 -7.78 4.33
CA LYS A 32 5.90 -8.54 5.49
C LYS A 32 4.77 -7.79 6.18
N ALA A 33 4.01 -8.48 7.02
CA ALA A 33 2.94 -7.87 7.80
C ALA A 33 3.50 -6.86 8.83
N GLU A 34 3.12 -5.58 8.68
CA GLU A 34 3.48 -4.50 9.60
C GLU A 34 2.25 -4.01 10.37
N LYS A 35 2.04 -4.54 11.58
CA LYS A 35 0.81 -4.35 12.38
C LYS A 35 0.44 -2.88 12.56
N ASN A 36 1.40 -2.02 12.86
CA ASN A 36 1.14 -0.59 13.08
C ASN A 36 0.65 0.11 11.80
N LEU A 37 1.19 -0.29 10.64
CA LEU A 37 0.81 0.28 9.35
C LEU A 37 -0.56 -0.22 8.90
N ILE A 38 -0.83 -1.53 9.08
CA ILE A 38 -2.13 -2.15 8.80
C ILE A 38 -3.24 -1.49 9.62
N VAL A 39 -3.02 -1.30 10.92
CA VAL A 39 -3.99 -0.65 11.83
C VAL A 39 -4.20 0.83 11.47
N ALA A 40 -3.13 1.54 11.11
CA ALA A 40 -3.23 2.93 10.68
C ALA A 40 -3.99 3.08 9.35
N ALA A 41 -3.70 2.21 8.36
CA ALA A 41 -4.31 2.26 7.04
C ALA A 41 -5.80 1.92 7.06
N ARG A 42 -6.22 0.95 7.89
CA ARG A 42 -7.62 0.50 8.01
C ARG A 42 -8.61 1.64 8.29
N ASN A 43 -8.17 2.69 8.99
CA ASN A 43 -9.01 3.83 9.34
C ASN A 43 -9.07 4.93 8.26
N ILE A 44 -8.31 4.80 7.16
CA ILE A 44 -8.26 5.81 6.10
C ILE A 44 -9.08 5.30 4.91
N PRO A 45 -10.15 6.02 4.50
CA PRO A 45 -10.97 5.63 3.36
C PRO A 45 -10.15 5.47 2.08
N LYS A 46 -10.50 4.47 1.27
CA LYS A 46 -9.87 4.16 -0.02
C LYS A 46 -8.39 3.74 0.09
N ILE A 47 -7.90 3.40 1.28
CA ILE A 47 -6.53 2.94 1.47
C ILE A 47 -6.57 1.55 2.10
N ASN A 48 -5.84 0.61 1.51
CA ASN A 48 -5.71 -0.73 2.04
C ASN A 48 -4.25 -1.18 2.01
N THR A 49 -3.93 -2.19 2.82
CA THR A 49 -2.61 -2.82 2.88
C THR A 49 -2.74 -4.31 2.61
N VAL A 50 -1.81 -4.87 1.86
CA VAL A 50 -1.69 -6.30 1.60
C VAL A 50 -0.25 -6.74 1.78
N GLU A 51 -0.05 -7.95 2.28
CA GLU A 51 1.29 -8.56 2.28
C GLU A 51 1.59 -9.08 0.87
N ALA A 52 2.81 -8.88 0.39
CA ALA A 52 3.21 -9.18 -0.98
C ALA A 52 2.91 -10.63 -1.42
N ARG A 53 3.11 -11.59 -0.51
CA ARG A 53 2.79 -13.01 -0.76
C ARG A 53 1.30 -13.30 -0.94
N ASN A 54 0.43 -12.40 -0.48
CA ASN A 54 -1.02 -12.51 -0.55
C ASN A 54 -1.62 -11.58 -1.62
N LEU A 55 -0.77 -10.95 -2.43
CA LEU A 55 -1.21 -10.09 -3.52
C LEU A 55 -2.03 -10.91 -4.51
N ASN A 56 -3.20 -10.40 -4.90
CA ASN A 56 -4.07 -11.06 -5.86
C ASN A 56 -4.57 -10.08 -6.93
N VAL A 57 -5.06 -10.63 -8.04
CA VAL A 57 -5.48 -9.86 -9.21
C VAL A 57 -6.70 -8.98 -8.91
N LEU A 58 -7.64 -9.46 -8.10
CA LEU A 58 -8.84 -8.71 -7.75
C LEU A 58 -8.46 -7.42 -7.01
N ASP A 59 -7.61 -7.51 -5.99
CA ASP A 59 -7.10 -6.34 -5.28
C ASP A 59 -6.31 -5.41 -6.21
N LEU A 60 -5.47 -5.94 -7.08
CA LEU A 60 -4.72 -5.12 -8.03
C LEU A 60 -5.61 -4.32 -8.98
N LEU A 61 -6.72 -4.90 -9.44
CA LEU A 61 -7.66 -4.24 -10.35
C LEU A 61 -8.67 -3.34 -9.61
N SER A 62 -8.95 -3.61 -8.34
CA SER A 62 -9.90 -2.84 -7.53
C SER A 62 -9.33 -1.51 -7.04
N PHE A 63 -8.01 -1.36 -7.02
CA PHE A 63 -7.33 -0.16 -6.54
C PHE A 63 -6.67 0.61 -7.68
N LYS A 64 -6.80 1.94 -7.67
CA LYS A 64 -6.25 2.79 -8.73
C LYS A 64 -4.73 2.87 -8.72
N TYR A 65 -4.13 2.83 -7.52
CA TYR A 65 -2.70 2.97 -7.33
C TYR A 65 -2.15 1.83 -6.48
N LEU A 66 -1.03 1.25 -6.93
CA LEU A 66 -0.23 0.33 -6.16
C LEU A 66 1.02 1.06 -5.65
N ILE A 67 1.23 1.06 -4.33
CA ILE A 67 2.44 1.60 -3.70
C ILE A 67 3.14 0.47 -2.96
N MET A 68 4.44 0.31 -3.18
CA MET A 68 5.21 -0.74 -2.53
C MET A 68 6.66 -0.32 -2.29
N PRO A 69 7.24 -0.67 -1.14
CA PRO A 69 8.69 -0.57 -0.93
C PRO A 69 9.47 -1.40 -1.96
N LYS A 70 10.70 -1.00 -2.28
CA LYS A 70 11.53 -1.67 -3.28
C LYS A 70 11.83 -3.13 -2.92
N GLU A 71 11.99 -3.42 -1.63
CA GLU A 71 12.20 -4.77 -1.12
C GLU A 71 11.04 -5.73 -1.39
N THR A 72 9.82 -5.22 -1.53
CA THR A 72 8.59 -5.99 -1.85
C THR A 72 8.73 -6.73 -3.19
N ILE A 73 9.49 -6.18 -4.14
CA ILE A 73 9.75 -6.81 -5.43
C ILE A 73 10.37 -8.19 -5.25
N LYS A 74 11.29 -8.33 -4.28
CA LYS A 74 11.96 -9.61 -4.01
C LYS A 74 10.94 -10.67 -3.58
N THR A 75 10.07 -10.33 -2.63
CA THR A 75 9.03 -11.23 -2.12
C THR A 75 8.04 -11.64 -3.23
N ILE A 76 7.65 -10.72 -4.12
CA ILE A 76 6.78 -11.04 -5.27
C ILE A 76 7.46 -12.05 -6.20
N LYS A 77 8.73 -11.81 -6.57
CA LYS A 77 9.49 -12.73 -7.43
C LYS A 77 9.60 -14.14 -6.83
N GLU A 78 9.94 -14.22 -5.55
CA GLU A 78 10.06 -15.50 -4.83
C GLU A 78 8.73 -16.27 -4.71
N THR A 79 7.61 -15.56 -4.73
CA THR A 79 6.26 -16.14 -4.59
C THR A 79 5.66 -16.57 -5.93
N PHE A 80 5.78 -15.73 -6.97
CA PHE A 80 5.02 -15.90 -8.22
C PHE A 80 5.84 -16.27 -9.46
N LEU A 81 7.17 -16.17 -9.41
CA LEU A 81 8.05 -16.51 -10.54
C LEU A 81 8.88 -17.78 -10.28
N LYS A 82 8.52 -18.56 -9.25
CA LYS A 82 9.07 -19.89 -9.03
C LYS A 82 8.40 -20.92 -9.93
#